data_AF-A0A2I0WME7-F1
#
_entry.id   AF-A0A2I0WME7-F1
#
_cell.length_a   1.000
_cell.length_b   1.000
_cell.length_c   1.000
_cell.angle_alpha   90.00
_cell.angle_beta   90.00
_cell.angle_gamma   90.00
#
_symmetry.space_group_name_H-M   'P 1'
#
loop_
_entity.id
_entity.type
_entity.pdbx_description
1 polymer ?
#
loop_
_entity_poly.entity_id
_entity_poly.type
_entity_poly.pdbx_seq_one_letter_code
_entity_poly.pdbx_strand_id
1 'polypeptide(L)'
;MFLSLGDGEISPSAYDTAWIARIPSVNDPNKPQFPTTLQWILKNQLNDGSWGEPSFFSLYDRLVCTLLCVLTLTLWKQGDELIANDNIH
;
A
#
# COMPACT_ATOMS: atom_id res chain seq x y z
N MET A 1 26.95 -5.21 7.65
CA MET A 1 26.39 -3.96 8.21
C MET A 1 27.19 -2.74 7.77
N PHE A 2 28.43 -2.51 8.22
CA PHE A 2 29.19 -1.32 7.78
C PHE A 2 29.58 -1.31 6.29
N LEU A 3 29.77 -2.49 5.69
CA LEU A 3 30.11 -2.63 4.27
C LEU A 3 28.90 -2.53 3.32
N SER A 4 27.68 -2.48 3.85
CA SER A 4 26.44 -2.35 3.08
C SER A 4 25.77 -0.99 3.28
N LEU A 5 26.47 -0.04 3.90
CA LEU A 5 25.94 1.30 4.12
C LEU A 5 25.82 2.05 2.78
N GLY A 6 24.58 2.35 2.38
CA GLY A 6 24.22 3.11 1.19
C GLY A 6 23.16 4.16 1.52
N ASP A 7 22.12 4.27 0.69
CA ASP A 7 21.04 5.26 0.86
C ASP A 7 20.16 5.04 2.11
N GLY A 8 20.38 3.93 2.83
CA GLY A 8 19.67 3.55 4.05
C GLY A 8 18.87 2.27 3.87
N GLU A 9 18.60 1.59 4.99
CA GLU A 9 17.69 0.45 5.05
C GLU A 9 16.46 0.88 5.87
N ILE A 10 15.28 0.84 5.25
CA ILE A 10 14.00 1.21 5.87
C ILE A 10 12.91 0.25 5.40
N SER A 11 11.90 0.02 6.24
CA SER A 11 10.73 -0.75 5.84
C SER A 11 9.88 0.01 4.81
N PRO A 12 9.17 -0.70 3.92
CA PRO A 12 8.22 -0.06 3.01
C PRO A 12 7.08 0.61 3.79
N SER A 13 6.68 1.80 3.34
CA SER A 13 5.51 2.52 3.86
C SER A 13 4.30 2.24 2.98
N ALA A 14 3.25 1.61 3.54
CA ALA A 14 2.02 1.33 2.81
C ALA A 14 1.31 2.63 2.39
N TYR A 15 1.31 3.65 3.27
CA TYR A 15 0.77 4.98 3.01
C TYR A 15 1.42 5.63 1.77
N ASP A 16 2.75 5.72 1.75
CA ASP A 16 3.47 6.38 0.65
C ASP A 16 3.33 5.58 -0.65
N THR A 17 3.40 4.24 -0.56
CA THR A 17 3.24 3.36 -1.72
C THR A 17 1.84 3.49 -2.34
N ALA A 18 0.80 3.59 -1.52
CA ALA A 18 -0.57 3.84 -1.96
C ALA A 18 -0.73 5.20 -2.65
N TRP A 19 -0.12 6.25 -2.13
CA TRP A 19 -0.09 7.55 -2.79
C TRP A 19 0.54 7.49 -4.19
N ILE A 20 1.70 6.85 -4.31
CA ILE A 20 2.39 6.71 -5.62
C ILE A 20 1.58 5.83 -6.58
N ALA A 21 0.94 4.77 -6.10
CA ALA A 21 0.10 3.89 -6.91
C ALA A 21 -1.11 4.59 -7.53
N ARG A 22 -1.58 5.71 -6.97
CA ARG A 22 -2.70 6.49 -7.52
C ARG A 22 -2.33 7.40 -8.69
N ILE A 23 -1.03 7.58 -8.97
CA ILE A 23 -0.58 8.46 -10.05
C ILE A 23 -0.98 7.82 -11.40
N PRO A 24 -1.81 8.48 -12.22
CA PRO A 24 -2.19 7.96 -13.52
C PRO A 24 -1.03 8.06 -14.51
N SER A 25 -0.96 7.12 -15.45
CA SER A 25 0.07 7.11 -16.49
C SER A 25 -0.11 8.30 -17.44
N VAL A 26 1.00 8.95 -17.78
CA VAL A 26 1.02 10.05 -18.76
C VAL A 26 0.55 9.58 -20.14
N ASN A 27 0.76 8.29 -20.46
CA ASN A 27 0.41 7.71 -21.75
C ASN A 27 -1.00 7.11 -21.79
N ASP A 28 -1.53 6.67 -20.64
CA ASP A 28 -2.85 6.04 -20.52
C ASP A 28 -3.44 6.32 -19.12
N PRO A 29 -4.31 7.33 -18.96
CA PRO A 29 -4.87 7.70 -17.68
C PRO A 29 -5.67 6.60 -16.97
N ASN A 30 -6.05 5.53 -17.69
CA ASN A 30 -6.75 4.38 -17.10
C ASN A 30 -5.79 3.35 -16.48
N LYS A 31 -4.49 3.61 -16.47
CA LYS A 31 -3.48 2.74 -15.87
C LYS A 31 -2.61 3.52 -14.88
N PRO A 32 -2.08 2.86 -13.84
CA PRO A 32 -1.11 3.48 -12.94
C PRO A 32 0.21 3.77 -13.68
N GLN A 33 0.82 4.92 -13.39
CA GLN A 33 2.17 5.28 -13.86
C GLN A 33 3.23 4.31 -13.30
N PHE A 34 3.00 3.80 -12.11
CA PHE A 34 3.88 2.85 -11.41
C PHE A 34 3.13 1.57 -11.06
N PRO A 35 2.97 0.61 -12.00
CA PRO A 35 2.19 -0.61 -11.75
C PRO A 35 2.71 -1.47 -10.59
N THR A 36 4.01 -1.40 -10.29
CA THR A 36 4.65 -2.16 -9.21
C THR A 36 4.19 -1.74 -7.82
N THR A 37 3.84 -0.47 -7.61
CA THR A 37 3.32 0.00 -6.31
C THR A 37 1.89 -0.51 -6.08
N LEU A 38 1.05 -0.54 -7.13
CA LEU A 38 -0.27 -1.17 -7.06
C LEU A 38 -0.17 -2.68 -6.77
N GLN A 39 0.74 -3.38 -7.45
CA GLN A 39 1.00 -4.80 -7.17
C GLN A 39 1.52 -5.05 -5.75
N TRP A 40 2.32 -4.13 -5.21
CA TRP A 40 2.77 -4.22 -3.83
C TRP A 40 1.58 -4.17 -2.86
N ILE A 41 0.66 -3.23 -3.05
CA ILE A 41 -0.54 -3.11 -2.19
C ILE A 41 -1.36 -4.41 -2.21
N LEU A 42 -1.60 -4.98 -3.39
CA LEU A 42 -2.35 -6.23 -3.57
C LEU A 42 -1.74 -7.44 -2.83
N LYS A 43 -0.42 -7.43 -2.61
CA LYS A 43 0.33 -8.56 -2.03
C LYS A 43 0.67 -8.39 -0.55
N ASN A 44 0.42 -7.22 0.03
CA ASN A 44 0.88 -6.87 1.38
C ASN A 44 -0.28 -6.46 2.31
N GLN A 45 -1.51 -6.88 2.02
CA GLN A 45 -2.57 -6.86 3.04
C GLN A 45 -2.18 -7.81 4.17
N LEU A 46 -2.39 -7.37 5.41
CA LEU A 46 -2.14 -8.18 6.59
C LEU A 46 -3.29 -9.16 6.84
N ASN A 47 -3.05 -10.13 7.72
CA ASN A 47 -4.02 -11.17 8.04
C ASN A 47 -5.31 -10.63 8.70
N ASP A 48 -5.25 -9.45 9.32
CA ASP A 48 -6.41 -8.76 9.91
C ASP A 48 -7.16 -7.87 8.90
N GLY A 49 -6.74 -7.88 7.62
CA GLY A 49 -7.32 -7.06 6.56
C GLY A 49 -6.76 -5.64 6.45
N SER A 50 -5.89 -5.24 7.37
CA SER A 50 -5.29 -3.91 7.38
C SER A 50 -4.02 -3.83 6.51
N TRP A 51 -3.52 -2.62 6.31
CA TRP A 51 -2.16 -2.34 5.84
C TRP A 51 -1.42 -1.49 6.88
N GLY A 52 -0.09 -1.62 6.94
CA GLY A 52 0.80 -0.86 7.83
C GLY A 52 1.99 -1.68 8.30
N GLU A 53 2.66 -1.29 9.39
CA GLU A 53 3.82 -2.02 9.93
C GLU A 53 3.40 -3.38 10.54
N PRO A 54 3.85 -4.54 10.02
CA PRO A 54 3.41 -5.84 10.54
C PRO A 54 3.89 -6.12 11.97
N SER A 55 5.04 -5.57 12.36
CA SER A 55 5.73 -5.90 13.62
C SER A 55 5.27 -5.06 14.80
N PHE A 56 4.58 -3.95 14.54
CA PHE A 56 4.14 -2.99 15.55
C PHE A 56 2.75 -2.45 15.23
N PHE A 57 1.79 -2.74 16.11
CA PHE A 57 0.43 -2.24 15.93
C PHE A 57 0.29 -0.82 16.47
N SER A 58 -0.09 0.10 15.60
CA SER A 58 -0.54 1.45 15.94
C SER A 58 -1.88 1.70 15.26
N LEU A 59 -2.91 2.05 16.04
CA LEU A 59 -4.24 2.30 15.49
C LEU A 59 -4.21 3.41 14.42
N TYR A 60 -3.43 4.48 14.65
CA TYR A 60 -3.30 5.56 13.68
C TYR A 60 -2.65 5.07 12.38
N ASP A 61 -1.57 4.29 12.48
CA ASP A 61 -0.89 3.71 11.30
C ASP A 61 -1.84 2.81 10.51
N ARG A 62 -2.52 1.88 11.19
CA ARG A 62 -3.48 0.97 10.57
C ARG A 62 -4.58 1.71 9.83
N LEU A 63 -5.19 2.71 10.47
CA LEU A 63 -6.29 3.46 9.88
C LEU A 63 -5.84 4.22 8.63
N VAL A 64 -4.74 4.97 8.70
CA VAL A 64 -4.31 5.80 7.56
C VAL A 64 -3.77 4.97 6.41
N CYS A 65 -3.01 3.91 6.70
CA CYS A 65 -2.47 3.01 5.67
C CYS A 65 -3.61 2.23 4.99
N THR A 66 -4.51 1.64 5.76
CA THR A 66 -5.62 0.84 5.22
C THR A 66 -6.56 1.69 4.37
N LEU A 67 -6.95 2.87 4.85
CA LEU A 67 -7.80 3.79 4.10
C LEU A 67 -7.18 4.15 2.74
N LEU A 68 -5.88 4.47 2.73
CA LEU A 68 -5.19 4.85 1.49
C LEU A 68 -5.06 3.67 0.52
N CYS A 69 -4.78 2.46 1.02
CA CYS A 69 -4.74 1.25 0.21
C CYS A 69 -6.11 0.94 -0.40
N VAL A 70 -7.19 0.97 0.39
CA VAL A 70 -8.57 0.74 -0.09
C VAL A 70 -8.98 1.78 -1.13
N LEU A 71 -8.70 3.07 -0.89
CA LEU A 71 -8.98 4.14 -1.87
C LEU A 71 -8.23 3.91 -3.19
N THR A 72 -6.98 3.45 -3.11
CA THR A 72 -6.15 3.16 -4.28
C THR A 72 -6.68 1.97 -5.07
N LEU A 73 -7.01 0.87 -4.39
CA LEU A 73 -7.60 -0.32 -5.00
C LEU A 73 -8.96 0.00 -5.65
N THR A 74 -9.79 0.78 -4.97
CA THR A 74 -11.07 1.26 -5.48
C THR A 74 -10.90 2.12 -6.73
N LEU A 75 -9.94 3.05 -6.74
CA LEU A 75 -9.66 3.92 -7.89
C LEU A 75 -9.35 3.10 -9.16
N TRP A 76 -8.57 2.02 -9.00
CA TRP A 76 -8.16 1.16 -10.11
C TRP A 76 -9.10 -0.03 -10.37
N LYS A 77 -10.16 -0.19 -9.57
CA LYS A 77 -11.13 -1.30 -9.65
C LYS A 77 -10.43 -2.67 -9.62
N GLN A 78 -9.53 -2.85 -8.66
CA GLN A 78 -8.79 -4.10 -8.45
C GLN A 78 -8.87 -4.51 -6.98
N GLY A 79 -8.75 -5.82 -6.71
CA GLY A 79 -8.64 -6.33 -5.34
C GLY A 79 -9.93 -6.23 -4.54
N ASP A 80 -11.09 -6.44 -5.17
CA ASP A 80 -12.41 -6.36 -4.52
C ASP A 80 -12.51 -7.21 -3.24
N GLU A 81 -11.89 -8.40 -3.22
CA GLU A 81 -11.80 -9.25 -2.04
C GLU A 81 -11.01 -8.60 -0.90
N LEU A 82 -9.92 -7.90 -1.22
CA LEU A 82 -9.10 -7.21 -0.23
C LEU A 82 -9.82 -5.99 0.35
N ILE A 83 -10.60 -5.29 -0.48
CA ILE A 83 -11.47 -4.18 -0.05
C ILE A 83 -12.55 -4.69 0.91
N ALA A 84 -13.13 -5.85 0.64
CA ALA A 84 -14.17 -6.45 1.49
C ALA A 84 -13.66 -6.96 2.84
N ASN A 85 -12.34 -7.21 2.96
CA ASN A 85 -11.71 -7.74 4.16
C ASN A 85 -11.32 -6.67 5.19
N ASP A 86 -11.62 -5.38 4.96
CA ASP A 86 -11.32 -4.27 5.87
C ASP A 86 -12.08 -4.39 7.21
N ASN A 87 -11.54 -5.21 8.13
CA ASN A 87 -12.10 -5.51 9.45
C ASN A 87 -11.22 -4.92 10.55
N ILE A 88 -11.02 -3.60 10.56
CA ILE A 88 -10.36 -2.92 11.69
C ILE A 88 -11.29 -2.96 12.91
N HIS A 89 -11.17 -4.03 13.70
CA HIS A 89 -11.82 -4.21 15.00
C HIS A 89 -10.87 -3.93 16.16
#